data_AF-A0A842YEB7-F1
#
_entry.id   AF-A0A842YEB7-F1
#
_cell.length_a   1.000
_cell.length_b   1.000
_cell.length_c   1.000
_cell.angle_alpha   90.00
_cell.angle_beta   90.00
_cell.angle_gamma   90.00
#
_symmetry.space_group_name_H-M   'P 1'
#
loop_
_entity.id
_entity.type
_entity.pdbx_description
1 polymer ?
#
loop_
_entity_poly.entity_id
_entity_poly.type
_entity_poly.pdbx_seq_one_letter_code
_entity_poly.pdbx_strand_id
1 'polypeptide(L)'
;IYHKRVPRIFDEMIEENILMTYPYIDIHVLCDLYNLTPPKNRDVIECLRNVGFKVARTHFKPTAIRTDASVIDVKSAILELIG
;
A
#
# COMPACT_ATOMS: atom_id res chain seq x y z
N ILE A 1 -16.38 -22.75 14.09
CA ILE A 1 -16.68 -21.30 13.94
C ILE A 1 -15.34 -20.59 13.87
N TYR A 2 -14.95 -20.09 12.70
CA TYR A 2 -13.67 -19.40 12.55
C TYR A 2 -13.69 -18.05 13.28
N HIS A 3 -12.54 -17.64 13.83
CA HIS A 3 -12.39 -16.33 14.42
C HIS A 3 -12.68 -15.24 13.38
N LYS A 4 -13.36 -14.15 13.73
CA LYS A 4 -13.76 -13.05 12.80
C LYS A 4 -12.60 -12.41 12.00
N ARG A 5 -11.35 -12.70 12.35
CA ARG A 5 -10.15 -12.26 11.64
C ARG A 5 -9.85 -13.09 10.39
N VAL A 6 -10.31 -14.34 10.36
CA VAL A 6 -10.04 -15.27 9.27
C VAL A 6 -10.63 -14.77 7.95
N PRO A 7 -11.92 -14.37 7.87
CA PRO A 7 -12.48 -13.82 6.63
C PRO A 7 -11.72 -12.58 6.14
N ARG A 8 -11.39 -11.66 7.05
CA ARG A 8 -10.68 -10.41 6.71
C ARG A 8 -9.33 -10.66 6.03
N ILE A 9 -8.56 -11.62 6.55
CA ILE A 9 -7.26 -11.98 5.96
C ILE A 9 -7.45 -12.61 4.58
N PHE A 10 -8.45 -13.50 4.43
CA PHE A 10 -8.76 -14.08 3.12
C PHE A 10 -9.17 -13.02 2.10
N ASP A 11 -9.99 -12.04 2.49
CA ASP A 11 -10.37 -10.93 1.61
C ASP A 11 -9.15 -10.11 1.17
N GLU A 12 -8.24 -9.78 2.11
CA GLU A 12 -6.98 -9.09 1.81
C GLU A 12 -6.09 -9.91 0.85
N MET A 13 -6.00 -11.24 1.04
CA MET A 13 -5.24 -12.14 0.17
C MET A 13 -5.83 -12.24 -1.24
N ILE A 14 -7.16 -12.23 -1.37
CA ILE A 14 -7.84 -12.26 -2.67
C ILE A 14 -7.59 -10.95 -3.42
N GLU A 15 -7.68 -9.81 -2.74
CA GLU A 15 -7.42 -8.50 -3.34
C GLU A 15 -5.96 -8.35 -3.81
N GLU A 16 -4.98 -8.82 -3.03
CA GLU A 16 -3.56 -8.69 -3.39
C GLU A 16 -3.08 -9.69 -4.46
N ASN A 17 -3.86 -10.75 -4.76
CA ASN A 17 -3.47 -11.84 -5.66
C ASN A 17 -2.99 -11.32 -7.03
N ILE A 18 -3.68 -10.31 -7.57
CA ILE A 18 -3.34 -9.68 -8.86
C ILE A 18 -1.99 -8.93 -8.86
N LEU A 19 -1.43 -8.67 -7.68
CA LEU A 19 -0.20 -7.89 -7.47
C LEU A 19 0.91 -8.72 -6.80
N MET A 20 0.76 -10.04 -6.68
CA MET A 20 1.75 -10.92 -6.03
C MET A 20 3.14 -10.88 -6.69
N THR A 21 3.22 -10.60 -7.99
CA THR A 21 4.47 -10.48 -8.74
C THR A 21 5.28 -9.24 -8.35
N TYR A 22 4.63 -8.20 -7.81
CA TYR A 22 5.30 -6.96 -7.40
C TYR A 22 5.67 -7.00 -5.93
N PRO A 23 6.85 -6.51 -5.51
CA PRO A 23 7.21 -6.43 -4.11
C PRO A 23 6.24 -5.52 -3.34
N TYR A 24 6.08 -5.79 -2.04
CA TYR A 24 5.38 -4.85 -1.17
C TYR A 24 6.30 -3.68 -0.81
N ILE A 25 5.72 -2.51 -0.66
CA ILE A 25 6.38 -1.28 -0.24
C ILE A 25 5.77 -0.86 1.09
N ASP A 26 6.60 -0.74 2.12
CA ASP A 26 6.19 -0.27 3.44
C ASP A 26 6.27 1.26 3.47
N ILE A 27 5.12 1.92 3.56
CA ILE A 27 5.01 3.38 3.48
C ILE A 27 5.78 4.04 4.63
N HIS A 28 5.71 3.47 5.83
CA HIS A 28 6.38 4.04 6.99
C HIS A 28 7.90 3.97 6.83
N VAL A 29 8.43 2.83 6.40
CA VAL A 29 9.87 2.66 6.16
C VAL A 29 10.34 3.59 5.03
N LEU A 30 9.54 3.74 3.98
CA LEU A 30 9.84 4.66 2.89
C LEU A 30 9.90 6.11 3.38
N CYS A 31 8.93 6.54 4.19
CA CYS A 31 8.91 7.86 4.79
C CYS A 31 10.10 8.09 5.73
N ASP A 32 10.42 7.13 6.60
CA ASP A 32 11.58 7.20 7.50
C ASP A 32 12.90 7.36 6.72
N LEU A 33 13.08 6.60 5.62
CA LEU A 33 14.26 6.68 4.75
C LEU A 33 14.44 8.07 4.12
N TYR A 34 13.34 8.75 3.82
CA TYR A 34 13.35 10.08 3.18
C TYR A 34 13.09 11.24 4.15
N ASN A 35 13.04 10.98 5.47
CA ASN A 35 12.67 11.96 6.50
C ASN A 35 11.33 12.68 6.20
N LEU A 36 10.33 11.93 5.73
CA LEU A 36 8.99 12.41 5.45
C LEU A 36 8.02 12.00 6.57
N THR A 37 6.97 12.80 6.77
CA THR A 37 5.87 12.42 7.67
C THR A 37 4.95 11.42 6.95
N PRO A 38 4.68 10.23 7.51
CA PRO A 38 3.83 9.24 6.85
C PRO A 38 2.38 9.74 6.74
N PRO A 39 1.83 9.88 5.52
CA PRO A 39 0.41 10.16 5.32
C PRO A 39 -0.44 8.92 5.65
N LYS A 40 -1.77 9.05 5.63
CA LYS A 40 -2.63 7.88 5.83
C LYS A 40 -2.50 6.95 4.64
N ASN A 41 -2.32 5.65 4.88
CA ASN A 41 -2.20 4.65 3.80
C ASN A 41 -3.37 4.70 2.81
N ARG A 42 -4.58 5.00 3.29
CA ARG A 42 -5.76 5.16 2.43
C ARG A 42 -5.55 6.25 1.38
N ASP A 43 -4.99 7.38 1.78
CA ASP A 43 -4.83 8.55 0.91
C ASP A 43 -3.75 8.25 -0.16
N VAL A 44 -2.66 7.55 0.22
CA VAL A 44 -1.63 7.07 -0.72
C VAL A 44 -2.21 6.07 -1.73
N ILE A 45 -3.02 5.11 -1.25
CA ILE A 45 -3.69 4.13 -2.12
C ILE A 45 -4.63 4.83 -3.11
N GLU A 46 -5.38 5.82 -2.65
CA GLU A 46 -6.32 6.58 -3.48
C GLU A 46 -5.60 7.45 -4.51
N CYS A 47 -4.53 8.14 -4.11
CA CYS A 47 -3.66 8.89 -5.02
C CYS A 47 -3.12 8.00 -6.16
N LEU A 48 -2.50 6.87 -5.81
CA LEU A 48 -1.96 5.93 -6.81
C LEU A 48 -3.04 5.35 -7.73
N ARG A 49 -4.23 5.03 -7.19
CA ARG A 49 -5.38 4.56 -7.99
C ARG A 49 -5.88 5.64 -8.94
N ASN A 50 -5.91 6.90 -8.52
CA ASN A 50 -6.33 8.02 -9.37
C ASN A 50 -5.38 8.25 -10.55
N VAL A 51 -4.09 7.94 -10.38
CA VAL A 51 -3.08 7.96 -11.45
C VAL A 51 -3.19 6.74 -12.38
N GLY A 52 -3.99 5.73 -12.01
CA GLY A 52 -4.25 4.53 -12.82
C GLY A 52 -3.44 3.30 -12.39
N PHE A 53 -2.68 3.38 -11.31
CA PHE A 53 -1.93 2.23 -10.77
C PHE A 53 -2.86 1.28 -10.02
N LYS A 54 -2.52 -0.01 -10.08
CA LYS A 54 -3.16 -1.04 -9.26
C LYS A 54 -2.49 -1.04 -7.90
N VAL A 55 -3.29 -0.91 -6.85
CA VAL A 55 -2.81 -0.93 -5.47
C VAL A 55 -3.73 -1.77 -4.60
N ALA A 56 -3.13 -2.69 -3.83
CA ALA A 56 -3.78 -3.45 -2.79
C ALA A 56 -3.00 -3.31 -1.48
N ARG A 57 -3.72 -3.42 -0.35
CA ARG A 57 -3.06 -3.64 0.95
C ARG A 57 -2.54 -5.05 1.00
N THR A 58 -1.49 -5.28 1.78
CA THR A 58 -0.97 -6.62 1.96
C THR A 58 -1.26 -7.16 3.36
N HIS A 59 -1.59 -8.44 3.43
CA HIS A 59 -1.84 -9.13 4.70
C HIS A 59 -0.56 -9.27 5.56
N PHE A 60 0.64 -9.08 4.97
CA PHE A 60 1.93 -9.17 5.67
C PHE A 60 2.13 -8.05 6.70
N LYS A 61 1.77 -6.82 6.34
CA LYS A 61 1.97 -5.64 7.18
C LYS A 61 0.87 -4.60 6.94
N PRO A 62 0.32 -3.99 8.01
CA PRO A 62 -0.75 -3.00 7.89
C PRO A 62 -0.32 -1.68 7.22
N THR A 63 0.98 -1.37 7.26
CA THR A 63 1.59 -0.17 6.66
C THR A 63 2.12 -0.38 5.24
N ALA A 64 2.04 -1.62 4.74
CA ALA A 64 2.57 -1.97 3.44
C ALA A 64 1.47 -2.09 2.39
N ILE A 65 1.84 -1.74 1.16
CA ILE A 65 1.00 -1.84 -0.03
C ILE A 65 1.75 -2.64 -1.09
N ARG A 66 1.01 -3.36 -1.93
CA ARG A 66 1.52 -3.89 -3.20
C ARG A 66 0.99 -3.03 -4.32
N THR A 67 1.84 -2.74 -5.29
CA THR A 67 1.46 -1.94 -6.45
C THR A 67 2.33 -2.26 -7.65
N ASP A 68 1.80 -2.04 -8.84
CA ASP A 68 2.55 -2.02 -10.09
C ASP A 68 3.32 -0.70 -10.30
N ALA A 69 3.10 0.30 -9.44
CA ALA A 69 3.88 1.53 -9.41
C ALA A 69 5.31 1.29 -8.91
N SER A 70 6.28 2.06 -9.41
CA SER A 70 7.64 1.99 -8.89
C SER A 70 7.74 2.67 -7.51
N VAL A 71 8.82 2.38 -6.77
CA VAL A 71 9.09 3.05 -5.48
C VAL A 71 9.18 4.58 -5.65
N ILE A 72 9.63 5.05 -6.81
CA ILE A 72 9.72 6.47 -7.14
C ILE A 72 8.32 7.07 -7.27
N ASP A 73 7.41 6.39 -7.96
CA ASP A 73 6.01 6.84 -8.12
C ASP A 73 5.28 6.88 -6.78
N VAL A 74 5.49 5.86 -5.92
CA VAL A 74 4.93 5.84 -4.56
C VAL A 74 5.46 6.99 -3.72
N LYS A 75 6.76 7.31 -3.83
CA LYS A 75 7.33 8.48 -3.16
C LYS A 75 6.71 9.78 -3.67
N SER A 76 6.54 9.93 -4.99
CA SER A 76 5.91 11.12 -5.58
C SER A 76 4.47 11.29 -5.07
N ALA A 77 3.69 10.21 -5.03
CA ALA A 77 2.34 10.22 -4.45
C ALA A 77 2.33 10.65 -2.97
N ILE A 78 3.32 10.21 -2.18
CA ILE A 78 3.46 10.63 -0.78
C ILE A 78 3.79 12.14 -0.69
N LEU A 79 4.67 12.64 -1.55
CA LEU A 79 5.04 14.06 -1.56
C LEU A 79 3.86 14.96 -1.95
N GLU A 80 3.03 14.54 -2.91
CA GLU A 80 1.80 15.25 -3.29
C GLU A 80 0.78 15.36 -2.15
N LEU A 81 0.80 14.43 -1.20
CA LEU A 81 -0.10 14.43 -0.04
C LEU A 81 0.43 15.24 1.16
N ILE A 82 1.73 15.54 1.19
CA ILE A 82 2.38 16.29 2.27
C ILE A 82 2.53 17.78 1.90
N GLY A 83 2.60 18.10 0.61
CA GLY A 83 2.62 19.47 0.08
C GLY A 83 1.28 20.18 0.18
#